data_AF-B1YAA0-F1
#
_entry.id   AF-B1YAA0-F1
#
_cell.length_a   1.000
_cell.length_b   1.000
_cell.length_c   1.000
_cell.angle_alpha   90.00
_cell.angle_beta   90.00
_cell.angle_gamma   90.00
#
_symmetry.space_group_name_H-M   'P 1'
#
loop_
_entity.id
_entity.type
_entity.pdbx_description
1 polymer ?
#
loop_
_entity_poly.entity_id
_entity_poly.type
_entity_poly.pdbx_seq_one_letter_code
_entity_poly.pdbx_strand_id
1 'polypeptide(L)'
;MQSLELLVLVSFSLLIVFAAVPYIWQLASATMAQWEARQFVTFMSTLADSMESDFGMAGVVRSYYMPSLVFGAFSVRSYPMYLVCQSTGAGVTFNSLYIWYNSSYILGGAKPVRGERSVAPAPLGQPLVAVNATGMGYVLFTGPVYVPGQSTVLYVVNATVSPLSGYAITYRVVGVSDGYSNDRLRIDCPGGVFKVGLVGGPSYLYNLGTTVVVVSTQVAVS
;
A
#
# COMPACT_ATOMS: atom_id res chain seq x y z
N MET A 1 -16.36 67.35 -5.23
CA MET A 1 -15.12 66.76 -5.76
C MET A 1 -14.64 65.53 -4.95
N GLN A 2 -14.84 65.46 -3.63
CA GLN A 2 -14.46 64.27 -2.82
C GLN A 2 -15.21 62.96 -3.12
N SER A 3 -16.46 63.02 -3.60
CA SER A 3 -17.30 61.82 -3.83
C SER A 3 -16.76 60.92 -4.97
N LEU A 4 -16.17 61.51 -6.02
CA LEU A 4 -15.75 60.77 -7.21
C LEU A 4 -14.39 60.08 -7.02
N GLU A 5 -13.43 60.73 -6.36
CA GLU A 5 -12.15 60.10 -5.99
C GLU A 5 -12.35 58.90 -5.04
N LEU A 6 -13.27 59.03 -4.08
CA LEU A 6 -13.56 57.98 -3.12
C LEU A 6 -14.21 56.77 -3.80
N LEU A 7 -15.07 57.00 -4.80
CA LEU A 7 -15.70 55.94 -5.58
C LEU A 7 -14.68 55.21 -6.47
N VAL A 8 -13.74 55.95 -7.08
CA VAL A 8 -12.64 55.36 -7.86
C VAL A 8 -11.72 54.53 -6.97
N LEU A 9 -11.29 55.05 -5.81
CA LEU A 9 -10.45 54.29 -4.85
C LEU A 9 -11.13 53.02 -4.35
N VAL A 10 -12.42 53.11 -3.98
CA VAL A 10 -13.19 51.95 -3.51
C VAL A 10 -13.33 50.92 -4.65
N SER A 11 -13.60 51.35 -5.88
CA SER A 11 -13.71 50.44 -7.02
C SER A 11 -12.40 49.70 -7.33
N PHE A 12 -11.24 50.37 -7.29
CA PHE A 12 -9.93 49.72 -7.44
C PHE A 12 -9.62 48.76 -6.27
N SER A 13 -9.98 49.14 -5.04
CA SER A 13 -9.80 48.27 -3.87
C SER A 13 -10.63 46.98 -3.97
N LEU A 14 -11.89 47.08 -4.41
CA LEU A 14 -12.77 45.93 -4.64
C LEU A 14 -12.21 45.03 -5.74
N LEU A 15 -11.71 45.60 -6.83
CA LEU A 15 -11.14 44.83 -7.94
C LEU A 15 -9.91 44.02 -7.49
N ILE A 16 -9.04 44.63 -6.67
CA ILE A 16 -7.89 43.93 -6.08
C ILE A 16 -8.35 42.80 -5.15
N VAL A 17 -9.34 43.05 -4.30
CA VAL A 17 -9.89 42.03 -3.38
C VAL A 17 -10.51 40.87 -4.18
N PHE A 18 -11.33 41.15 -5.18
CA PHE A 18 -11.95 40.12 -6.01
C PHE A 18 -10.95 39.29 -6.83
N ALA A 19 -9.82 39.88 -7.22
CA ALA A 19 -8.73 39.15 -7.87
C ALA A 19 -7.90 38.32 -6.88
N ALA A 20 -7.65 38.84 -5.67
CA ALA A 20 -6.81 38.20 -4.66
C ALA A 20 -7.51 37.05 -3.92
N VAL A 21 -8.80 37.18 -3.61
CA VAL A 21 -9.59 36.16 -2.89
C VAL A 21 -9.54 34.77 -3.54
N PRO A 22 -9.84 34.59 -4.83
CA PRO A 22 -9.77 33.26 -5.47
C PRO A 22 -8.35 32.70 -5.48
N TYR A 23 -7.33 33.56 -5.60
CA TYR A 23 -5.93 33.16 -5.56
C TYR A 23 -5.53 32.64 -4.16
N ILE A 24 -5.87 33.39 -3.11
CA ILE A 24 -5.61 32.99 -1.73
C ILE A 24 -6.34 31.68 -1.39
N TRP A 25 -7.58 31.53 -1.84
CA TRP A 25 -8.35 30.30 -1.63
C TRP A 25 -7.69 29.09 -2.29
N GLN A 26 -7.23 29.23 -3.55
CA GLN A 26 -6.49 28.17 -4.23
C GLN A 26 -5.20 27.79 -3.49
N LEU A 27 -4.44 28.78 -3.03
CA LEU A 27 -3.20 28.54 -2.29
C LEU A 27 -3.45 27.85 -0.93
N ALA A 28 -4.49 28.27 -0.22
CA ALA A 28 -4.90 27.66 1.04
C ALA A 28 -5.35 26.21 0.83
N SER A 29 -6.16 25.94 -0.20
CA SER A 29 -6.60 24.56 -0.50
C SER A 29 -5.44 23.64 -0.88
N ALA A 30 -4.48 24.12 -1.66
CA ALA A 30 -3.30 23.35 -2.05
C ALA A 30 -2.40 23.02 -0.86
N THR A 31 -2.18 23.98 0.05
CA THR A 31 -1.36 23.75 1.25
C THR A 31 -2.04 22.79 2.22
N MET A 32 -3.34 22.94 2.47
CA MET A 32 -4.10 22.01 3.33
C MET A 32 -4.09 20.59 2.77
N ALA A 33 -4.26 20.42 1.46
CA ALA A 33 -4.20 19.10 0.84
C ALA A 33 -2.81 18.45 0.95
N GLN A 34 -1.72 19.23 0.88
CA GLN A 34 -0.37 18.70 1.14
C GLN A 34 -0.17 18.25 2.59
N TRP A 35 -0.79 18.93 3.55
CA TRP A 35 -0.78 18.51 4.95
C TRP A 35 -1.54 17.20 5.15
N GLU A 36 -2.74 17.08 4.57
CA GLU A 36 -3.53 15.85 4.60
C GLU A 36 -2.79 14.67 3.95
N ALA A 37 -2.13 14.93 2.82
CA ALA A 37 -1.28 13.97 2.13
C ALA A 37 -0.13 13.45 3.02
N ARG A 38 0.53 14.32 3.79
CA ARG A 38 1.59 13.93 4.73
C ARG A 38 1.04 13.07 5.87
N GLN A 39 -0.09 13.45 6.45
CA GLN A 39 -0.76 12.65 7.49
C GLN A 39 -1.13 11.27 6.98
N PHE A 40 -1.62 11.18 5.74
CA PHE A 40 -1.95 9.91 5.11
C PHE A 40 -0.71 9.02 4.88
N VAL A 41 0.40 9.59 4.40
CA VAL A 41 1.66 8.85 4.27
C VAL A 41 2.13 8.32 5.62
N THR A 42 2.06 9.14 6.67
CA THR A 42 2.40 8.71 8.02
C THR A 42 1.52 7.56 8.48
N PHE A 43 0.20 7.66 8.30
CA PHE A 43 -0.75 6.58 8.59
C PHE A 43 -0.40 5.29 7.84
N MET A 44 -0.10 5.36 6.55
CA MET A 44 0.28 4.17 5.79
C MET A 44 1.61 3.60 6.22
N SER A 45 2.60 4.43 6.58
CA SER A 45 3.87 3.94 7.10
C SER A 45 3.71 3.25 8.46
N THR A 46 2.89 3.78 9.37
CA THR A 46 2.63 3.15 10.67
C THR A 46 1.79 1.90 10.54
N LEU A 47 0.83 1.87 9.61
CA LEU A 47 0.11 0.65 9.25
C LEU A 47 1.07 -0.42 8.73
N ALA A 48 1.98 -0.06 7.82
CA ALA A 48 3.01 -0.95 7.31
C ALA A 48 3.94 -1.47 8.43
N ASP A 49 4.42 -0.60 9.32
CA ASP A 49 5.23 -1.00 10.49
C ASP A 49 4.48 -1.96 11.41
N SER A 50 3.19 -1.71 11.64
CA SER A 50 2.38 -2.57 12.50
C SER A 50 2.16 -3.95 11.90
N MET A 51 1.90 -4.02 10.58
CA MET A 51 1.79 -5.26 9.85
C MET A 51 3.12 -6.02 9.91
N GLU A 52 4.23 -5.30 9.71
CA GLU A 52 5.61 -5.82 9.84
C GLU A 52 5.93 -6.37 11.23
N SER A 53 5.47 -5.69 12.29
CA SER A 53 5.66 -6.15 13.66
C SER A 53 4.87 -7.41 14.01
N ASP A 54 3.73 -7.64 13.35
CA ASP A 54 2.86 -8.78 13.63
C ASP A 54 3.24 -10.02 12.80
N PHE A 55 4.20 -9.94 11.87
CA PHE A 55 4.70 -11.15 11.21
C PHE A 55 5.36 -12.05 12.23
N GLY A 56 5.03 -13.35 12.16
CA GLY A 56 5.46 -14.30 13.18
C GLY A 56 4.41 -14.54 14.26
N MET A 57 3.48 -13.59 14.49
CA MET A 57 2.51 -13.65 15.59
C MET A 57 1.17 -14.23 15.13
N ALA A 58 1.11 -15.55 15.01
CA ALA A 58 -0.11 -16.26 14.63
C ALA A 58 -1.31 -15.91 15.55
N GLY A 59 -2.45 -15.58 14.96
CA GLY A 59 -3.70 -15.31 15.67
C GLY A 59 -3.94 -13.84 16.04
N VAL A 60 -2.97 -12.95 15.83
CA VAL A 60 -3.14 -11.50 16.09
C VAL A 60 -4.15 -10.91 15.11
N VAL A 61 -5.12 -10.18 15.65
CA VAL A 61 -6.11 -9.39 14.90
C VAL A 61 -5.94 -7.92 15.30
N ARG A 62 -5.79 -7.02 14.33
CA ARG A 62 -5.77 -5.57 14.56
C ARG A 62 -6.76 -4.86 13.65
N SER A 63 -7.32 -3.76 14.15
CA SER A 63 -8.24 -2.90 13.40
C SER A 63 -7.72 -1.47 13.39
N TYR A 64 -7.73 -0.83 12.24
CA TYR A 64 -7.30 0.54 12.02
C TYR A 64 -8.44 1.34 11.41
N TYR A 65 -8.84 2.40 12.09
CA TYR A 65 -9.75 3.39 11.53
C TYR A 65 -9.00 4.22 10.51
N MET A 66 -9.57 4.34 9.31
CA MET A 66 -9.01 5.25 8.32
C MET A 66 -9.22 6.69 8.75
N PRO A 67 -8.25 7.58 8.48
CA PRO A 67 -8.46 9.00 8.68
C PRO A 67 -9.60 9.49 7.78
N SER A 68 -10.41 10.42 8.30
CA SER A 68 -11.36 11.18 7.49
C SER A 68 -10.58 12.21 6.67
N LEU A 69 -10.79 12.20 5.35
CA LEU A 69 -10.01 12.96 4.38
C LEU A 69 -10.96 13.90 3.63
N VAL A 70 -10.57 15.18 3.48
CA VAL A 70 -11.40 16.22 2.85
C VAL A 70 -10.99 16.44 1.40
N PHE A 71 -9.71 16.27 1.08
CA PHE A 71 -9.13 16.64 -0.22
C PHE A 71 -8.78 15.44 -1.10
N GLY A 72 -8.96 14.21 -0.62
CA GLY A 72 -8.73 13.02 -1.42
C GLY A 72 -9.65 11.86 -1.08
N ALA A 73 -9.66 10.88 -1.97
CA ALA A 73 -10.43 9.65 -1.84
C ALA A 73 -9.47 8.48 -1.62
N PHE A 74 -9.76 7.66 -0.61
CA PHE A 74 -9.08 6.39 -0.45
C PHE A 74 -9.89 5.27 -1.11
N SER A 75 -9.21 4.16 -1.37
CA SER A 75 -9.84 2.89 -1.64
C SER A 75 -8.92 1.79 -1.22
N VAL A 76 -9.52 0.63 -0.96
CA VAL A 76 -8.79 -0.57 -0.62
C VAL A 76 -9.25 -1.67 -1.56
N ARG A 77 -8.28 -2.36 -2.14
CA ARG A 77 -8.52 -3.51 -3.00
C ARG A 77 -7.53 -4.61 -2.68
N SER A 78 -8.00 -5.85 -2.74
CA SER A 78 -7.13 -7.02 -2.74
C SER A 78 -6.93 -7.51 -4.17
N TYR A 79 -5.69 -7.79 -4.57
CA TYR A 79 -5.35 -8.38 -5.87
C TYR A 79 -4.82 -9.79 -5.68
N PRO A 80 -5.41 -10.81 -6.35
CA PRO A 80 -4.86 -12.15 -6.31
C PRO A 80 -3.54 -12.21 -7.08
N MET A 81 -2.56 -12.82 -6.43
CA MET A 81 -1.23 -13.12 -6.94
C MET A 81 -1.01 -14.62 -6.88
N TYR A 82 -0.04 -15.08 -7.66
CA TYR A 82 0.37 -16.48 -7.66
C TYR A 82 1.89 -16.59 -7.61
N LEU A 83 2.35 -17.67 -6.98
CA LEU A 83 3.70 -18.18 -7.06
C LEU A 83 3.62 -19.63 -7.50
N VAL A 84 4.21 -19.96 -8.65
CA VAL A 84 4.12 -21.28 -9.27
C VAL A 84 5.52 -21.74 -9.66
N CYS A 85 5.89 -22.96 -9.31
CA CYS A 85 7.10 -23.61 -9.80
C CYS A 85 6.99 -23.85 -11.31
N GLN A 86 7.99 -23.42 -12.07
CA GLN A 86 7.96 -23.53 -13.53
C GLN A 86 8.03 -24.99 -14.02
N SER A 87 8.73 -25.87 -13.30
CA SER A 87 8.95 -27.26 -13.73
C SER A 87 7.81 -28.20 -13.32
N THR A 88 7.19 -28.02 -12.15
CA THR A 88 6.14 -28.90 -11.63
C THR A 88 4.73 -28.33 -11.75
N GLY A 89 4.59 -27.02 -11.96
CA GLY A 89 3.29 -26.33 -11.93
C GLY A 89 2.68 -26.22 -10.53
N ALA A 90 3.33 -26.76 -9.50
CA ALA A 90 2.89 -26.63 -8.11
C ALA A 90 3.04 -25.17 -7.66
N GLY A 91 2.03 -24.64 -6.99
CA GLY A 91 1.99 -23.24 -6.64
C GLY A 91 1.00 -22.89 -5.55
N VAL A 92 1.12 -21.66 -5.07
CA VAL A 92 0.22 -21.04 -4.11
C VAL A 92 -0.35 -19.76 -4.70
N THR A 93 -1.61 -19.47 -4.40
CA THR A 93 -2.23 -18.18 -4.64
C THR A 93 -2.40 -17.44 -3.32
N PHE A 94 -2.18 -16.13 -3.36
CA PHE A 94 -2.29 -15.25 -2.20
C PHE A 94 -2.76 -13.87 -2.65
N ASN A 95 -3.41 -13.11 -1.76
CA ASN A 95 -3.91 -11.79 -2.12
C ASN A 95 -2.99 -10.69 -1.61
N SER A 96 -2.49 -9.84 -2.50
CA SER A 96 -1.80 -8.61 -2.09
C SER A 96 -2.82 -7.53 -1.72
N LEU A 97 -2.54 -6.80 -0.64
CA LEU A 97 -3.32 -5.64 -0.24
C LEU A 97 -2.90 -4.44 -1.08
N TYR A 98 -3.85 -3.64 -1.53
CA TYR A 98 -3.60 -2.41 -2.27
C TYR A 98 -4.47 -1.30 -1.69
N ILE A 99 -3.87 -0.41 -0.91
CA ILE A 99 -4.54 0.78 -0.39
C ILE A 99 -4.06 1.95 -1.24
N TRP A 100 -4.99 2.65 -1.89
CA TRP A 100 -4.67 3.89 -2.59
C TRP A 100 -5.32 5.08 -1.91
N TYR A 101 -4.63 6.22 -1.97
CA TYR A 101 -5.19 7.54 -1.70
C TYR A 101 -4.89 8.43 -2.89
N ASN A 102 -5.95 8.97 -3.49
CA ASN A 102 -5.89 9.81 -4.66
C ASN A 102 -6.39 11.21 -4.28
N SER A 103 -5.59 12.24 -4.55
CA SER A 103 -5.97 13.64 -4.37
C SER A 103 -5.53 14.45 -5.58
N SER A 104 -6.46 15.23 -6.13
CA SER A 104 -6.21 16.14 -7.26
C SER A 104 -5.20 17.26 -6.95
N TYR A 105 -4.89 17.47 -5.67
CA TYR A 105 -3.98 18.50 -5.20
C TYR A 105 -2.54 17.99 -4.96
N ILE A 106 -2.31 16.67 -5.04
CA ILE A 106 -0.97 16.10 -4.99
C ILE A 106 -0.39 16.12 -6.41
N LEU A 107 0.62 16.94 -6.59
CA LEU A 107 1.40 17.02 -7.82
C LEU A 107 2.82 16.54 -7.50
N GLY A 108 3.16 15.33 -7.91
CA GLY A 108 4.46 14.73 -7.60
C GLY A 108 4.93 13.72 -8.65
N GLY A 109 6.21 13.33 -8.56
CA GLY A 109 6.76 12.22 -9.35
C GLY A 109 6.61 10.90 -8.60
N ALA A 110 6.37 9.81 -9.33
CA ALA A 110 6.27 8.49 -8.73
C ALA A 110 7.62 8.08 -8.11
N LYS A 111 7.64 7.88 -6.78
CA LYS A 111 8.85 7.52 -6.04
C LYS A 111 8.52 6.55 -4.89
N PRO A 112 9.42 5.60 -4.57
CA PRO A 112 9.25 4.81 -3.37
C PRO A 112 9.39 5.69 -2.13
N VAL A 113 8.44 5.54 -1.20
CA VAL A 113 8.47 6.16 0.13
C VAL A 113 9.02 5.15 1.14
N ARG A 114 8.67 3.86 0.96
CA ARG A 114 9.16 2.72 1.73
C ARG A 114 9.24 1.50 0.82
N GLY A 115 10.35 0.77 0.88
CA GLY A 115 10.53 -0.49 0.16
C GLY A 115 10.73 -0.35 -1.34
N GLU A 116 11.00 -1.47 -2.00
CA GLU A 116 11.06 -1.53 -3.46
C GLU A 116 9.67 -1.57 -4.08
N ARG A 117 9.50 -0.83 -5.18
CA ARG A 117 8.31 -0.84 -6.01
C ARG A 117 8.23 -2.10 -6.84
N SER A 118 7.80 -3.24 -6.28
CA SER A 118 7.50 -4.40 -7.12
C SER A 118 6.71 -5.52 -6.44
N VAL A 119 6.12 -6.35 -7.30
CA VAL A 119 5.67 -7.73 -7.04
C VAL A 119 6.87 -8.69 -6.85
N ALA A 120 8.09 -8.22 -7.10
CA ALA A 120 9.30 -9.01 -6.99
C ALA A 120 9.52 -9.50 -5.56
N PRO A 121 9.77 -10.81 -5.36
CA PRO A 121 10.28 -11.31 -4.10
C PRO A 121 11.64 -10.69 -3.81
N ALA A 122 11.75 -10.03 -2.67
CA ALA A 122 12.96 -9.37 -2.22
C ALA A 122 13.69 -10.19 -1.14
N PRO A 123 15.03 -10.12 -1.04
CA PRO A 123 15.77 -10.78 0.02
C PRO A 123 15.47 -10.15 1.39
N LEU A 124 15.74 -10.91 2.46
CA LEU A 124 15.63 -10.45 3.85
C LEU A 124 16.36 -9.11 4.05
N GLY A 125 15.66 -8.13 4.65
CA GLY A 125 16.15 -6.76 4.84
C GLY A 125 15.36 -5.70 4.06
N GLN A 126 14.45 -6.13 3.17
CA GLN A 126 13.44 -5.25 2.59
C GLN A 126 12.11 -5.32 3.37
N PRO A 127 11.36 -4.20 3.43
CA PRO A 127 10.07 -4.17 4.08
C PRO A 127 9.06 -5.07 3.35
N LEU A 128 8.28 -5.83 4.12
CA LEU A 128 7.20 -6.71 3.62
C LEU A 128 6.04 -5.90 3.04
N VAL A 129 5.89 -4.67 3.52
CA VAL A 129 4.88 -3.72 3.07
C VAL A 129 5.58 -2.50 2.51
N ALA A 130 5.33 -2.20 1.25
CA ALA A 130 5.95 -1.09 0.55
C ALA A 130 4.93 0.02 0.29
N VAL A 131 5.40 1.25 0.40
CA VAL A 131 4.59 2.46 0.22
C VAL A 131 5.22 3.29 -0.89
N ASN A 132 4.45 3.58 -1.92
CA ASN A 132 4.90 4.35 -3.08
C ASN A 132 4.08 5.62 -3.23
N ALA A 133 4.76 6.72 -3.52
CA ALA A 133 4.14 7.89 -4.11
C ALA A 133 3.90 7.63 -5.60
N THR A 134 2.74 8.05 -6.07
CA THR A 134 2.34 8.07 -7.48
C THR A 134 2.17 9.52 -7.90
N GLY A 135 1.94 9.75 -9.19
CA GLY A 135 1.75 11.11 -9.71
C GLY A 135 0.59 11.88 -9.11
N MET A 136 -0.40 11.18 -8.53
CA MET A 136 -1.66 11.76 -8.03
C MET A 136 -2.02 11.28 -6.61
N GLY A 137 -1.08 10.66 -5.88
CA GLY A 137 -1.45 9.99 -4.64
C GLY A 137 -0.42 9.05 -4.07
N TYR A 138 -0.83 8.21 -3.12
CA TYR A 138 0.03 7.18 -2.53
C TYR A 138 -0.62 5.82 -2.56
N VAL A 139 0.21 4.79 -2.62
CA VAL A 139 -0.17 3.39 -2.72
C VAL A 139 0.62 2.58 -1.71
N LEU A 140 -0.06 1.87 -0.82
CA LEU A 140 0.51 0.79 -0.03
C LEU A 140 0.21 -0.53 -0.72
N PHE A 141 1.24 -1.34 -0.91
CA PHE A 141 1.13 -2.69 -1.43
C PHE A 141 1.98 -3.66 -0.61
N THR A 142 1.55 -4.91 -0.53
CA THR A 142 2.28 -5.95 0.19
C THR A 142 3.05 -6.82 -0.79
N GLY A 143 4.35 -6.97 -0.55
CA GLY A 143 5.26 -7.75 -1.39
C GLY A 143 5.72 -9.04 -0.70
N PRO A 144 6.06 -10.09 -1.45
CA PRO A 144 6.68 -11.26 -0.88
C PRO A 144 8.16 -10.98 -0.50
N VAL A 145 8.62 -11.47 0.65
CA VAL A 145 10.05 -11.41 1.05
C VAL A 145 10.54 -12.81 1.32
N TYR A 146 11.76 -13.12 0.91
CA TYR A 146 12.34 -14.46 1.10
C TYR A 146 13.60 -14.46 1.95
N VAL A 147 13.78 -15.57 2.68
CA VAL A 147 14.99 -15.87 3.45
C VAL A 147 15.74 -16.99 2.74
N PRO A 148 16.94 -16.73 2.19
CA PRO A 148 17.73 -17.77 1.55
C PRO A 148 18.22 -18.79 2.58
N GLY A 149 18.13 -20.07 2.27
CA GLY A 149 18.55 -21.18 3.14
C GLY A 149 18.46 -22.54 2.44
N GLN A 150 18.60 -23.65 3.19
CA GLN A 150 18.36 -25.00 2.65
C GLN A 150 16.92 -25.19 2.15
N SER A 151 15.97 -24.49 2.77
CA SER A 151 14.62 -24.26 2.25
C SER A 151 14.35 -22.77 2.34
N THR A 152 14.03 -22.15 1.20
CA THR A 152 13.77 -20.71 1.14
C THR A 152 12.42 -20.41 1.76
N VAL A 153 12.40 -19.65 2.85
CA VAL A 153 11.13 -19.26 3.49
C VAL A 153 10.63 -17.98 2.84
N LEU A 154 9.40 -17.99 2.33
CA LEU A 154 8.73 -16.87 1.70
C LEU A 154 7.64 -16.35 2.64
N TYR A 155 7.77 -15.10 3.07
CA TYR A 155 6.74 -14.39 3.80
C TYR A 155 5.82 -13.68 2.84
N VAL A 156 4.52 -13.86 3.04
CA VAL A 156 3.46 -13.33 2.21
C VAL A 156 2.40 -12.70 3.11
N VAL A 157 1.88 -11.56 2.69
CA VAL A 157 0.64 -11.03 3.25
C VAL A 157 -0.49 -11.41 2.30
N ASN A 158 -1.43 -12.18 2.82
CA ASN A 158 -2.73 -12.43 2.22
C ASN A 158 -3.71 -11.40 2.79
N ALA A 159 -4.47 -10.70 1.96
CA ALA A 159 -5.43 -9.71 2.43
C ALA A 159 -6.82 -9.86 1.82
N THR A 160 -7.85 -9.72 2.65
CA THR A 160 -9.27 -9.80 2.35
C THR A 160 -9.99 -8.56 2.85
N VAL A 161 -10.51 -7.72 1.96
CA VAL A 161 -11.05 -6.40 2.32
C VAL A 161 -12.57 -6.47 2.68
N SER A 162 -13.11 -5.77 3.69
CA SER A 162 -14.53 -5.56 3.98
C SER A 162 -14.75 -4.40 4.98
N PRO A 163 -15.83 -3.62 4.84
CA PRO A 163 -15.97 -2.33 5.52
C PRO A 163 -16.72 -2.37 6.86
N LEU A 164 -16.03 -2.03 7.96
CA LEU A 164 -16.66 -1.72 9.24
C LEU A 164 -17.20 -0.29 9.14
N SER A 165 -18.47 -0.10 9.54
CA SER A 165 -19.24 1.14 9.40
C SER A 165 -18.39 2.41 9.45
N GLY A 166 -18.09 3.00 8.29
CA GLY A 166 -17.34 4.25 8.17
C GLY A 166 -15.83 4.14 7.95
N TYR A 167 -15.32 3.05 7.35
CA TYR A 167 -13.96 2.94 6.80
C TYR A 167 -12.87 2.45 7.78
N ALA A 168 -13.06 1.28 8.42
CA ALA A 168 -11.96 0.63 9.13
C ALA A 168 -11.34 -0.51 8.31
N ILE A 169 -10.02 -0.68 8.41
CA ILE A 169 -9.25 -1.82 7.91
C ILE A 169 -8.98 -2.75 9.08
N THR A 170 -9.47 -3.98 9.00
CA THR A 170 -9.10 -5.04 9.94
C THR A 170 -8.09 -5.98 9.28
N TYR A 171 -7.14 -6.52 10.04
CA TYR A 171 -6.25 -7.57 9.56
C TYR A 171 -6.04 -8.67 10.58
N ARG A 172 -5.74 -9.89 10.12
CA ARG A 172 -5.62 -11.09 10.96
C ARG A 172 -4.48 -11.99 10.52
N VAL A 173 -3.43 -12.11 11.31
CA VAL A 173 -2.33 -13.04 11.04
C VAL A 173 -2.83 -14.49 11.14
N VAL A 174 -3.05 -15.16 10.00
CA VAL A 174 -3.47 -16.57 9.96
C VAL A 174 -2.24 -17.43 9.79
N GLY A 175 -1.59 -17.66 10.94
CA GLY A 175 -0.59 -18.72 11.11
C GLY A 175 0.73 -18.50 10.38
N VAL A 176 1.81 -18.52 11.15
CA VAL A 176 3.06 -19.01 10.62
C VAL A 176 2.90 -20.52 10.52
N SER A 177 3.03 -21.08 9.32
CA SER A 177 3.28 -22.52 9.20
C SER A 177 4.72 -22.78 9.60
N ASP A 178 5.02 -22.65 10.89
CA ASP A 178 6.26 -23.13 11.47
C ASP A 178 6.29 -24.64 11.24
N GLY A 179 7.34 -25.12 10.58
CA GLY A 179 7.45 -26.44 9.96
C GLY A 179 7.40 -27.66 10.89
N TYR A 180 6.51 -27.69 11.88
CA TYR A 180 6.33 -28.80 12.82
C TYR A 180 4.90 -29.35 12.92
N SER A 181 3.90 -28.77 12.25
CA SER A 181 2.59 -29.43 12.17
C SER A 181 1.95 -29.30 10.78
N ASN A 182 2.13 -30.36 9.99
CA ASN A 182 1.28 -30.75 8.87
C ASN A 182 1.03 -29.70 7.76
N ASP A 183 2.06 -29.49 6.96
CA ASP A 183 2.04 -29.84 5.53
C ASP A 183 0.96 -29.21 4.65
N ARG A 184 0.94 -27.86 4.54
CA ARG A 184 0.15 -27.22 3.47
C ARG A 184 0.78 -26.12 2.63
N LEU A 185 2.05 -25.76 2.76
CA LEU A 185 2.67 -24.76 1.87
C LEU A 185 4.18 -24.95 1.59
N ARG A 186 4.66 -26.19 1.52
CA ARG A 186 5.99 -26.50 0.95
C ARG A 186 5.84 -26.76 -0.55
N ILE A 187 6.62 -26.05 -1.38
CA ILE A 187 6.67 -26.26 -2.83
C ILE A 187 8.09 -26.68 -3.18
N ASP A 188 8.26 -27.94 -3.56
CA ASP A 188 9.51 -28.43 -4.13
C ASP A 188 9.52 -28.13 -5.64
N CYS A 189 10.57 -27.44 -6.08
CA CYS A 189 10.75 -26.99 -7.45
C CYS A 189 12.12 -27.43 -7.99
N PRO A 190 12.20 -28.53 -8.75
CA PRO A 190 13.39 -28.93 -9.47
C PRO A 190 13.87 -27.78 -10.37
N GLY A 191 15.10 -27.32 -10.19
CA GLY A 191 15.68 -26.18 -10.90
C GLY A 191 15.48 -24.81 -10.23
N GLY A 192 14.64 -24.73 -9.19
CA GLY A 192 14.48 -23.56 -8.32
C GLY A 192 13.88 -22.31 -8.98
N VAL A 193 13.29 -22.45 -10.17
CA VAL A 193 12.68 -21.33 -10.90
C VAL A 193 11.19 -21.24 -10.61
N PHE A 194 10.79 -20.12 -10.02
CA PHE A 194 9.41 -19.78 -9.70
C PHE A 194 8.91 -18.62 -10.53
N LYS A 195 7.67 -18.74 -11.01
CA LYS A 195 6.92 -17.68 -11.68
C LYS A 195 6.06 -16.96 -10.64
N VAL A 196 6.28 -15.67 -10.47
CA VAL A 196 5.49 -14.81 -9.57
C VAL A 196 4.80 -13.73 -10.39
N GLY A 197 3.50 -13.52 -10.15
CA GLY A 197 2.74 -12.52 -10.90
C GLY A 197 1.36 -12.25 -10.34
N LEU A 198 0.74 -11.21 -10.87
CA LEU A 198 -0.68 -10.92 -10.67
C LEU A 198 -1.51 -11.89 -11.50
N VAL A 199 -2.62 -12.38 -10.96
CA VAL A 199 -3.56 -13.20 -11.74
C VAL A 199 -4.14 -12.34 -12.87
N GLY A 200 -3.93 -12.74 -14.11
CA GLY A 200 -4.33 -11.99 -15.30
C GLY A 200 -3.44 -10.79 -15.66
N GLY A 201 -2.29 -10.64 -15.00
CA GLY A 201 -1.33 -9.55 -15.22
C GLY A 201 0.06 -10.02 -15.63
N PRO A 202 1.05 -9.12 -15.63
CA PRO A 202 2.45 -9.46 -15.91
C PRO A 202 3.01 -10.38 -14.83
N SER A 203 3.95 -11.23 -15.25
CA SER A 203 4.59 -12.23 -14.40
C SER A 203 6.08 -12.28 -14.67
N TYR A 204 6.86 -12.56 -13.64
CA TYR A 204 8.31 -12.58 -13.69
C TYR A 204 8.84 -13.91 -13.15
N LEU A 205 10.01 -14.32 -13.63
CA LEU A 205 10.70 -15.54 -13.20
C LEU A 205 11.76 -15.18 -12.16
N TYR A 206 11.83 -15.97 -11.10
CA TYR A 206 12.74 -15.80 -9.99
C TYR A 206 13.41 -17.12 -9.65
N ASN A 207 14.71 -17.07 -9.35
CA ASN A 207 15.42 -18.21 -8.81
C ASN A 207 15.38 -18.13 -7.27
N LEU A 208 14.52 -18.94 -6.65
CA LEU A 208 14.29 -18.94 -5.20
C LEU A 208 14.82 -20.21 -4.51
N GLY A 209 15.60 -21.03 -5.21
CA GLY A 209 16.13 -22.29 -4.67
C GLY A 209 15.15 -23.46 -4.83
N THR A 210 15.59 -24.69 -4.51
CA THR A 210 14.86 -25.92 -4.87
C THR A 210 13.62 -26.20 -4.03
N THR A 211 13.51 -25.58 -2.87
CA THR A 211 12.37 -25.76 -1.96
C THR A 211 11.97 -24.39 -1.41
N VAL A 212 10.69 -24.05 -1.50
CA VAL A 212 10.12 -22.83 -0.93
C VAL A 212 9.05 -23.19 0.10
N VAL A 213 9.10 -22.55 1.26
CA VAL A 213 8.11 -22.67 2.33
C VAL A 213 7.36 -21.35 2.44
N VAL A 214 6.05 -21.34 2.26
CA VAL A 214 5.26 -20.10 2.26
C VAL A 214 4.59 -19.87 3.61
N VAL A 215 4.85 -18.71 4.19
CA VAL A 215 4.25 -18.18 5.43
C VAL A 215 3.29 -17.08 5.04
N SER A 216 2.01 -17.19 5.41
CA SER A 216 0.99 -16.19 5.07
C SER A 216 0.39 -15.51 6.29
N THR A 217 0.35 -14.17 6.32
CA THR A 217 -0.55 -13.44 7.24
C THR A 217 -1.87 -13.19 6.52
N GLN A 218 -3.05 -13.26 7.14
CA GLN A 218 -4.29 -12.83 6.48
C GLN A 218 -4.59 -11.37 6.88
N VAL A 219 -5.39 -10.65 6.11
CA VAL A 219 -5.78 -9.27 6.45
C VAL A 219 -7.27 -9.19 6.21
N ALA A 220 -8.09 -9.66 7.15
CA ALA A 220 -9.55 -9.59 7.05
C ALA A 220 -10.07 -8.24 7.50
N VAL A 221 -10.31 -7.37 6.55
CA VAL A 221 -11.13 -6.18 6.65
C VAL A 221 -12.56 -6.78 6.52
N SER A 222 -13.52 -6.35 7.35
CA SER A 222 -14.94 -6.79 7.49
C SER A 222 -15.84 -5.57 7.53
#